data_AF-A0A3D4LLR2-F1
#
_entry.id   AF-A0A3D4LLR2-F1
#
_cell.length_a   1.000
_cell.length_b   1.000
_cell.length_c   1.000
_cell.angle_alpha   90.00
_cell.angle_beta   90.00
_cell.angle_gamma   90.00
#
_symmetry.space_group_name_H-M   'P 1'
#
loop_
_entity.id
_entity.type
_entity.pdbx_description
1 polymer ?
#
loop_
_entity_poly.entity_id
_entity_poly.type
_entity_poly.pdbx_seq_one_letter_code
_entity_poly.pdbx_strand_id
1 'polypeptide(L)'
;DAILLSEAADEDEKTVYEMYYKFEEPVNKIANHRILAINRGEKEKKLKVKLNSPDEKIINYLISKEITNENAITAEYYLSSIQDSYKRLIAPSIEREIRNMLTERAEEEAIKVFGKNTKNLLMVPPVKDVRILAVDPSFRTGCKLAVLDGTGKFLEEAVIYPNEPRNEVEKSQKLMAELINKFDIDVITIGNGTASRETEMVVSDMLSKYTFPKKVTYTIVSEAGASVYSASKLAQEEYPKLDVTIRGAISIGRRLQDPLAELVKIDPKSIGVGQYQHDVNQTKLGQELDGVVEDCVNSVGVDLNTASPALLQYVSGITKTISKNLVKYREQNGKFINRQELMKIKMLGDKAFEQCAGFLRISDGENPLDKTAVHPETYEIAEKLLKKLGYTIEDLRSGTLRDINERIMKIPVKEDKKVKMPAKNVRLKGFEALAQINFKEDKKPSGEKIKDRIKVLSEELNVGVPTLTDIIEELKKPGRDPRDEMPKVVFRSDVMNFEDMKVGMKLTGTVRNVVDFGAFVDIGVKQDGLVHLSEMSDKYIKNPMEVVQVGDTVNVTIISIDKERQRIGLSMKKSPRSKND
;
A
#
# COMPACT_ATOMS: atom_id res chain seq x y z
N ASP A 1 11.86 -1.64 -34.82
CA ASP A 1 12.14 -2.83 -35.64
C ASP A 1 12.88 -3.93 -34.89
N ALA A 2 13.76 -3.62 -33.92
CA ALA A 2 14.39 -4.66 -33.13
C ALA A 2 13.37 -5.51 -32.34
N ILE A 3 13.61 -6.81 -32.31
CA ILE A 3 12.79 -7.81 -31.63
C ILE A 3 13.63 -8.42 -30.50
N LEU A 4 13.08 -8.47 -29.30
CA LEU A 4 13.68 -9.23 -28.20
C LEU A 4 13.25 -10.69 -28.34
N LEU A 5 14.24 -11.58 -28.39
CA LEU A 5 14.07 -13.03 -28.47
C LEU A 5 14.49 -13.66 -27.15
N SER A 6 13.69 -14.58 -26.64
CA SER A 6 14.02 -15.42 -25.50
C SER A 6 13.79 -16.89 -25.85
N GLU A 7 14.80 -17.70 -25.54
CA GLU A 7 14.83 -19.14 -25.80
C GLU A 7 15.13 -19.92 -24.52
N ALA A 8 14.63 -21.15 -24.42
CA ALA A 8 15.00 -22.05 -23.32
C ALA A 8 16.50 -22.34 -23.33
N ALA A 9 17.14 -22.36 -22.16
CA ALA A 9 18.50 -22.84 -22.03
C ALA A 9 18.59 -24.36 -22.23
N ASP A 10 17.56 -25.07 -21.74
CA ASP A 10 17.29 -26.52 -21.87
C ASP A 10 15.79 -26.69 -22.19
N GLU A 11 15.45 -27.30 -23.34
CA GLU A 11 14.05 -27.45 -23.79
C GLU A 11 13.29 -28.53 -23.00
N ASP A 12 14.00 -29.48 -22.37
CA ASP A 12 13.39 -30.61 -21.66
C ASP A 12 13.08 -30.29 -20.18
N GLU A 13 13.69 -29.24 -19.63
CA GLU A 13 13.45 -28.79 -18.26
C GLU A 13 12.16 -27.95 -18.18
N LYS A 14 11.18 -28.38 -17.37
CA LYS A 14 10.00 -27.55 -17.07
C LYS A 14 10.28 -26.57 -15.95
N THR A 15 10.22 -25.29 -16.26
CA THR A 15 10.40 -24.20 -15.30
C THR A 15 9.21 -23.24 -15.31
N VAL A 16 9.19 -22.30 -14.36
CA VAL A 16 8.20 -21.22 -14.31
C VAL A 16 8.28 -20.26 -15.51
N TYR A 17 9.31 -20.38 -16.36
CA TYR A 17 9.54 -19.52 -17.52
C TYR A 17 9.07 -20.16 -18.84
N GLU A 18 8.27 -21.23 -18.81
CA GLU A 18 7.83 -21.97 -20.00
C GLU A 18 7.21 -21.06 -21.07
N MET A 19 6.44 -20.04 -20.67
CA MET A 19 5.86 -19.05 -21.58
C MET A 19 6.90 -18.18 -22.32
N TYR A 20 8.15 -18.18 -21.87
CA TYR A 20 9.28 -17.42 -22.41
C TYR A 20 10.30 -18.29 -23.18
N TYR A 21 10.01 -19.58 -23.40
CA TYR A 21 10.92 -20.52 -24.08
C TYR A 21 11.03 -20.33 -25.60
N LYS A 22 10.00 -19.77 -26.23
CA LYS A 22 9.97 -19.41 -27.66
C LYS A 22 9.25 -18.08 -27.80
N PHE A 23 9.83 -17.06 -27.19
CA PHE A 23 9.18 -15.77 -27.04
C PHE A 23 9.86 -14.71 -27.90
N GLU A 24 9.05 -13.96 -28.62
CA GLU A 24 9.48 -12.82 -29.43
C GLU A 24 8.54 -11.64 -29.22
N GLU A 25 9.10 -10.45 -28.99
CA GLU A 25 8.31 -9.22 -28.90
C GLU A 25 9.11 -8.00 -29.37
N PRO A 26 8.49 -7.04 -30.09
CA PRO A 26 9.16 -5.79 -30.42
C PRO A 26 9.66 -5.05 -29.17
N VAL A 27 10.92 -4.61 -29.19
CA VAL A 27 11.60 -3.91 -28.07
C VAL A 27 10.80 -2.69 -27.58
N ASN A 28 10.14 -1.97 -28.47
CA ASN A 28 9.37 -0.78 -28.12
C ASN A 28 7.97 -1.08 -27.53
N LYS A 29 7.51 -2.33 -27.59
CA LYS A 29 6.18 -2.76 -27.12
C LYS A 29 6.22 -3.66 -25.90
N ILE A 30 7.34 -4.36 -25.67
CA ILE A 30 7.47 -5.31 -24.57
C ILE A 30 7.13 -4.67 -23.21
N ALA A 31 6.30 -5.39 -22.45
CA ALA A 31 5.83 -4.96 -21.13
C ALA A 31 6.90 -5.13 -20.04
N ASN A 32 6.85 -4.28 -19.01
CA ASN A 32 7.86 -4.22 -17.96
C ASN A 32 7.92 -5.49 -17.10
N HIS A 33 6.79 -6.11 -16.75
CA HIS A 33 6.79 -7.38 -16.01
C HIS A 33 7.47 -8.51 -16.78
N ARG A 34 7.32 -8.56 -18.11
CA ARG A 34 7.99 -9.55 -18.97
C ARG A 34 9.50 -9.34 -19.00
N ILE A 35 9.95 -8.07 -19.05
CA ILE A 35 11.38 -7.75 -18.97
C ILE A 35 11.98 -8.29 -17.67
N LEU A 36 11.31 -8.09 -16.53
CA LEU A 36 11.77 -8.60 -15.23
C LEU A 36 11.80 -10.14 -15.20
N ALA A 37 10.75 -10.79 -15.70
CA ALA A 37 10.67 -12.24 -15.76
C ALA A 37 11.78 -12.84 -16.65
N ILE A 38 12.00 -12.26 -17.83
CA ILE A 38 13.03 -12.69 -18.78
C ILE A 38 14.43 -12.47 -18.20
N ASN A 39 14.71 -11.29 -17.62
CA ASN A 39 15.98 -10.99 -16.98
C ASN A 39 16.27 -11.96 -15.82
N ARG A 40 15.26 -12.31 -15.03
CA ARG A 40 15.40 -13.31 -13.95
C ARG A 40 15.69 -14.70 -14.51
N GLY A 41 14.94 -15.15 -15.51
CA GLY A 41 15.16 -16.43 -16.15
C GLY A 41 16.56 -16.54 -16.78
N GLU A 42 17.08 -15.45 -17.36
CA GLU A 42 18.45 -15.37 -17.86
C GLU A 42 19.49 -15.44 -16.73
N LYS A 43 19.28 -14.71 -15.64
CA LYS A 43 20.15 -14.73 -14.45
C LYS A 43 20.20 -16.11 -13.78
N GLU A 44 19.07 -16.81 -13.74
CA GLU A 44 18.95 -18.20 -13.26
C GLU A 44 19.44 -19.24 -14.30
N LYS A 45 19.93 -18.79 -15.47
CA LYS A 45 20.42 -19.61 -16.58
C LYS A 45 19.38 -20.57 -17.16
N LYS A 46 18.10 -20.23 -17.06
CA LYS A 46 16.96 -20.97 -17.63
C LYS A 46 16.55 -20.43 -19.00
N LEU A 47 16.87 -19.17 -19.28
CA LEU A 47 16.63 -18.53 -20.58
C LEU A 47 17.93 -18.03 -21.21
N LYS A 48 17.96 -17.97 -22.53
CA LYS A 48 18.96 -17.25 -23.34
C LYS A 48 18.24 -16.12 -24.06
N VAL A 49 18.75 -14.90 -23.93
CA VAL A 49 18.06 -13.71 -24.44
C VAL A 49 18.96 -12.98 -25.43
N LYS A 50 18.41 -12.59 -26.58
CA LYS A 50 19.12 -11.85 -27.64
C LYS A 50 18.23 -10.76 -28.22
N LEU A 51 18.85 -9.70 -28.73
CA LEU A 51 18.17 -8.74 -29.58
C LEU A 51 18.41 -9.05 -31.06
N ASN A 52 17.34 -9.32 -31.80
CA ASN A 52 17.39 -9.42 -33.25
C ASN A 52 17.16 -8.04 -33.85
N SER A 53 18.22 -7.45 -34.40
CA SER A 53 18.22 -6.12 -35.01
C SER A 53 18.09 -6.21 -36.53
N PRO A 54 17.51 -5.20 -37.21
CA PRO A 54 17.43 -5.16 -38.67
C PRO A 54 18.80 -4.77 -39.27
N ASP A 55 19.79 -5.64 -39.10
CA ASP A 55 21.21 -5.38 -39.38
C ASP A 55 21.45 -4.86 -40.81
N GLU A 56 20.82 -5.47 -41.81
CA GLU A 56 20.95 -5.03 -43.21
C GLU A 56 20.49 -3.58 -43.42
N LYS A 57 19.35 -3.19 -42.80
CA LYS A 57 18.85 -1.81 -42.90
C LYS A 57 19.83 -0.84 -42.25
N ILE A 58 20.41 -1.21 -41.12
CA ILE A 58 21.34 -0.38 -40.37
C ILE A 58 22.66 -0.24 -41.14
N ILE A 59 23.21 -1.34 -41.64
CA ILE A 59 24.43 -1.34 -42.45
C ILE A 59 24.22 -0.52 -43.74
N ASN A 60 23.11 -0.70 -44.44
CA ASN A 60 22.79 0.10 -45.64
C ASN A 60 22.67 1.59 -45.32
N TYR A 61 22.09 1.94 -44.17
CA TYR A 61 22.06 3.32 -43.70
C TYR A 61 23.49 3.86 -43.47
N LEU A 62 24.35 3.11 -42.78
CA LEU A 62 25.75 3.51 -42.54
C LEU A 62 26.52 3.68 -43.86
N ILE A 63 26.38 2.73 -44.79
CA ILE A 63 26.98 2.79 -46.13
C ILE A 63 26.55 4.08 -46.83
N SER A 64 25.24 4.40 -46.84
CA SER A 64 24.71 5.60 -47.48
C SER A 64 25.20 6.92 -46.86
N LYS A 65 25.72 6.88 -45.63
CA LYS A 65 26.26 8.05 -44.93
C LYS A 65 27.76 8.21 -45.13
N GLU A 66 28.51 7.12 -45.14
CA GLU A 66 29.97 7.14 -45.17
C GLU A 66 30.54 7.02 -46.59
N ILE A 67 29.88 6.26 -47.48
CA ILE A 67 30.35 6.06 -48.86
C ILE A 67 29.60 7.02 -49.78
N THR A 68 30.28 8.08 -50.21
CA THR A 68 29.72 9.11 -51.12
C THR A 68 30.12 8.91 -52.58
N ASN A 69 31.14 8.10 -52.86
CA ASN A 69 31.59 7.75 -54.20
C ASN A 69 31.92 6.25 -54.28
N GLU A 70 31.00 5.47 -54.82
CA GLU A 70 31.12 4.00 -54.94
C GLU A 70 32.23 3.56 -55.91
N ASN A 71 32.64 4.44 -56.84
CA ASN A 71 33.69 4.13 -57.83
C ASN A 71 35.11 4.39 -57.31
N ALA A 72 35.26 4.89 -56.08
CA ALA A 72 36.57 5.13 -55.50
C ALA A 72 37.30 3.80 -55.23
N ILE A 73 38.62 3.76 -55.49
CA ILE A 73 39.46 2.58 -55.18
C ILE A 73 39.44 2.21 -53.68
N THR A 74 39.02 3.13 -52.82
CA THR A 74 38.92 2.93 -51.37
C THR A 74 37.57 2.38 -50.91
N ALA A 75 36.56 2.29 -51.79
CA ALA A 75 35.18 1.98 -51.41
C ALA A 75 35.04 0.60 -50.73
N GLU A 76 35.74 -0.42 -51.22
CA GLU A 76 35.70 -1.78 -50.66
C GLU A 76 36.29 -1.85 -49.23
N TYR A 77 37.35 -1.08 -48.95
CA TYR A 77 37.94 -0.99 -47.62
C TYR A 77 36.98 -0.30 -46.63
N TYR A 78 36.28 0.74 -47.07
CA TYR A 78 35.25 1.39 -46.25
C TYR A 78 34.08 0.45 -45.98
N LEU A 79 33.57 -0.24 -47.01
CA LEU A 79 32.49 -1.21 -46.86
C LEU A 79 32.84 -2.30 -45.83
N SER A 80 34.04 -2.88 -45.95
CA SER A 80 34.53 -3.90 -45.02
C SER A 80 34.68 -3.35 -43.60
N SER A 81 35.15 -2.10 -43.47
CA SER A 81 35.29 -1.42 -42.17
C SER A 81 33.94 -1.14 -41.52
N ILE A 82 32.92 -0.73 -42.28
CA ILE A 82 31.55 -0.52 -41.79
C ILE A 82 30.95 -1.85 -41.31
N GLN A 83 31.10 -2.92 -42.08
CA GLN A 83 30.58 -4.25 -41.71
C GLN A 83 31.26 -4.80 -40.44
N ASP A 84 32.60 -4.75 -40.35
CA ASP A 84 33.33 -5.20 -39.15
C ASP A 84 32.98 -4.36 -37.92
N SER A 85 33.03 -3.02 -38.06
CA SER A 85 32.75 -2.12 -36.94
C SER A 85 31.32 -2.26 -36.44
N TYR A 86 30.33 -2.43 -37.34
CA TYR A 86 28.96 -2.69 -36.94
C TYR A 86 28.86 -3.99 -36.13
N LYS A 87 29.34 -5.10 -36.68
CA LYS A 87 29.21 -6.43 -36.08
C LYS A 87 29.96 -6.56 -34.75
N ARG A 88 31.18 -6.05 -34.68
CA ARG A 88 32.08 -6.28 -33.53
C ARG A 88 31.95 -5.23 -32.43
N LEU A 89 31.58 -4.00 -32.78
CA LEU A 89 31.61 -2.87 -31.84
C LEU A 89 30.23 -2.25 -31.64
N ILE A 90 29.58 -1.80 -32.72
CA ILE A 90 28.33 -1.01 -32.62
C ILE A 90 27.18 -1.89 -32.13
N ALA A 91 26.88 -2.99 -32.82
CA ALA A 91 25.73 -3.83 -32.49
C ALA A 91 25.78 -4.38 -31.06
N PRO A 92 26.90 -4.96 -30.56
CA PRO A 92 26.98 -5.42 -29.17
C PRO A 92 26.88 -4.28 -28.14
N SER A 93 27.36 -3.07 -28.48
CA SER A 93 27.26 -1.92 -27.58
C SER A 93 25.82 -1.41 -27.47
N ILE A 94 25.15 -1.25 -28.62
CA ILE A 94 23.75 -0.81 -28.69
C ILE A 94 22.83 -1.87 -28.08
N GLU A 95 23.09 -3.16 -28.27
CA GLU A 95 22.31 -4.23 -27.63
C GLU A 95 22.36 -4.11 -26.10
N ARG A 96 23.57 -3.95 -25.53
CA ARG A 96 23.71 -3.73 -24.08
C ARG A 96 22.99 -2.47 -23.62
N GLU A 97 23.11 -1.37 -24.36
CA GLU A 97 22.45 -0.11 -24.02
C GLU A 97 20.92 -0.26 -24.02
N ILE A 98 20.35 -0.86 -25.06
CA ILE A 98 18.91 -1.14 -25.13
C ILE A 98 18.47 -2.07 -23.99
N ARG A 99 19.20 -3.14 -23.71
CA ARG A 99 18.88 -4.06 -22.60
C ARG A 99 18.93 -3.35 -21.24
N ASN A 100 19.89 -2.47 -21.03
CA ASN A 100 19.98 -1.65 -19.81
C ASN A 100 18.79 -0.69 -19.70
N MET A 101 18.46 0.04 -20.78
CA MET A 101 17.30 0.95 -20.81
C MET A 101 15.98 0.23 -20.52
N LEU A 102 15.78 -0.96 -21.09
CA LEU A 102 14.59 -1.78 -20.81
C LEU A 102 14.55 -2.20 -19.33
N THR A 103 15.69 -2.63 -18.79
CA THR A 103 15.81 -3.04 -17.39
C THR A 103 15.52 -1.89 -16.44
N GLU A 104 16.18 -0.74 -16.61
CA GLU A 104 15.96 0.46 -15.79
C GLU A 104 14.49 0.90 -15.83
N ARG A 105 13.90 0.96 -17.02
CA ARG A 105 12.47 1.29 -17.19
C ARG A 105 11.56 0.33 -16.43
N ALA A 106 11.86 -0.98 -16.49
CA ALA A 106 11.05 -2.00 -15.84
C ALA A 106 11.20 -1.98 -14.31
N GLU A 107 12.42 -1.82 -13.82
CA GLU A 107 12.70 -1.69 -12.39
C GLU A 107 12.05 -0.43 -11.80
N GLU A 108 12.12 0.72 -12.47
CA GLU A 108 11.52 1.96 -11.98
C GLU A 108 10.00 1.89 -11.88
N GLU A 109 9.32 1.24 -12.83
CA GLU A 109 7.89 1.01 -12.74
C GLU A 109 7.55 0.03 -11.61
N ALA A 110 8.28 -1.07 -11.50
CA ALA A 110 8.05 -2.06 -10.45
C ALA A 110 8.26 -1.47 -9.04
N ILE A 111 9.32 -0.68 -8.85
CA ILE A 111 9.60 0.01 -7.56
C ILE A 111 8.45 0.95 -7.19
N LYS A 112 7.89 1.72 -8.13
CA LYS A 112 6.72 2.56 -7.88
C LYS A 112 5.49 1.75 -7.47
N VAL A 113 5.27 0.59 -8.11
CA VAL A 113 4.20 -0.33 -7.73
C VAL A 113 4.43 -0.87 -6.32
N PHE A 114 5.66 -1.27 -5.98
CA PHE A 114 6.03 -1.71 -4.63
C PHE A 114 5.81 -0.61 -3.58
N GLY A 115 6.12 0.66 -3.91
CA GLY A 115 5.83 1.80 -3.04
C GLY A 115 4.33 1.97 -2.76
N LYS A 116 3.50 1.96 -3.82
CA LYS A 116 2.03 2.03 -3.68
C LYS A 116 1.47 0.88 -2.83
N ASN A 117 2.00 -0.31 -3.03
CA ASN A 117 1.63 -1.52 -2.33
C ASN A 117 1.99 -1.47 -0.84
N THR A 118 3.22 -1.05 -0.52
CA THR A 118 3.67 -0.79 0.85
C THR A 118 2.75 0.23 1.54
N LYS A 119 2.40 1.32 0.86
CA LYS A 119 1.46 2.32 1.40
C LYS A 119 0.11 1.70 1.75
N ASN A 120 -0.45 0.87 0.88
CA ASN A 120 -1.73 0.21 1.13
C ASN A 120 -1.68 -0.69 2.36
N LEU A 121 -0.58 -1.42 2.58
CA LEU A 121 -0.40 -2.27 3.76
C LEU A 121 -0.26 -1.45 5.05
N LEU A 122 0.48 -0.35 5.01
CA LEU A 122 0.72 0.51 6.18
C LEU A 122 -0.52 1.32 6.59
N MET A 123 -1.34 1.72 5.62
CA MET A 123 -2.49 2.60 5.84
C MET A 123 -3.78 1.84 6.13
N VAL A 124 -3.73 0.52 6.36
CA VAL A 124 -4.89 -0.26 6.80
C VAL A 124 -5.39 0.32 8.15
N PRO A 125 -6.72 0.50 8.32
CA PRO A 125 -7.26 1.04 9.57
C PRO A 125 -6.96 0.12 10.76
N PRO A 126 -6.49 0.68 11.90
CA PRO A 126 -6.25 -0.08 13.12
C PRO A 126 -7.57 -0.53 13.77
N VAL A 127 -7.56 -1.70 14.40
CA VAL A 127 -8.69 -2.19 15.22
C VAL A 127 -8.29 -2.10 16.69
N LYS A 128 -8.79 -1.08 17.37
CA LYS A 128 -8.40 -0.77 18.76
C LYS A 128 -9.13 -1.64 19.78
N ASP A 129 -8.47 -1.89 20.90
CA ASP A 129 -9.03 -2.54 22.10
C ASP A 129 -9.63 -3.94 21.87
N VAL A 130 -9.11 -4.69 20.88
CA VAL A 130 -9.52 -6.07 20.61
C VAL A 130 -8.52 -7.09 21.15
N ARG A 131 -9.03 -8.12 21.83
CA ARG A 131 -8.27 -9.29 22.26
C ARG A 131 -8.19 -10.29 21.13
N ILE A 132 -6.98 -10.77 20.84
CA ILE A 132 -6.68 -11.52 19.63
C ILE A 132 -6.15 -12.91 19.95
N LEU A 133 -6.67 -13.92 19.26
CA LEU A 133 -5.99 -15.19 19.07
C LEU A 133 -5.35 -15.19 17.68
N ALA A 134 -4.04 -14.97 17.62
CA ALA A 134 -3.31 -14.94 16.37
C ALA A 134 -2.86 -16.34 15.97
N VAL A 135 -3.05 -16.68 14.70
CA VAL A 135 -2.72 -17.97 14.10
C VAL A 135 -1.73 -17.75 12.97
N ASP A 136 -0.52 -18.27 13.14
CA ASP A 136 0.48 -18.40 12.07
C ASP A 136 0.36 -19.81 11.45
N PRO A 137 -0.24 -19.94 10.25
CA PRO A 137 -0.57 -21.24 9.68
C PRO A 137 0.66 -22.07 9.27
N SER A 138 0.56 -23.38 9.43
CA SER A 138 1.57 -24.30 8.88
C SER A 138 1.02 -25.71 8.70
N PHE A 139 1.68 -26.48 7.85
CA PHE A 139 1.48 -27.93 7.71
C PHE A 139 2.35 -28.68 8.73
N ARG A 140 3.61 -28.95 8.36
CA ARG A 140 4.51 -29.87 9.08
C ARG A 140 4.88 -29.42 10.50
N THR A 141 5.09 -28.13 10.72
CA THR A 141 5.56 -27.61 12.02
C THR A 141 4.42 -27.20 12.95
N GLY A 142 3.16 -27.44 12.56
CA GLY A 142 1.96 -27.01 13.30
C GLY A 142 1.68 -25.51 13.18
N CYS A 143 0.44 -25.11 13.36
CA CYS A 143 0.06 -23.69 13.40
C CYS A 143 0.40 -23.12 14.79
N LYS A 144 1.02 -21.94 14.81
CA LYS A 144 1.44 -21.30 16.07
C LYS A 144 0.34 -20.35 16.50
N LEU A 145 0.02 -20.41 17.78
CA LEU A 145 -1.00 -19.58 18.40
C LEU A 145 -0.34 -18.58 19.35
N ALA A 146 -0.76 -17.33 19.28
CA ALA A 146 -0.39 -16.30 20.23
C ALA A 146 -1.63 -15.54 20.70
N VAL A 147 -1.83 -15.47 22.02
CA VAL A 147 -2.91 -14.72 22.65
C VAL A 147 -2.40 -13.32 22.97
N LEU A 148 -3.12 -12.30 22.50
CA LEU A 148 -2.86 -10.89 22.78
C LEU A 148 -4.04 -10.24 23.49
N ASP A 149 -3.77 -9.39 24.48
CA ASP A 149 -4.80 -8.52 25.06
C ASP A 149 -5.11 -7.30 24.17
N GLY A 150 -6.08 -6.47 24.60
CA GLY A 150 -6.49 -5.26 23.87
C GLY A 150 -5.40 -4.20 23.68
N THR A 151 -4.30 -4.28 24.44
CA THR A 151 -3.13 -3.40 24.30
C THR A 151 -2.05 -4.00 23.39
N GLY A 152 -2.23 -5.25 22.95
CA GLY A 152 -1.25 -6.01 22.18
C GLY A 152 -0.17 -6.66 23.02
N LYS A 153 -0.36 -6.77 24.34
CA LYS A 153 0.52 -7.52 25.21
C LYS A 153 0.30 -9.02 24.99
N PHE A 154 1.39 -9.74 24.81
CA PHE A 154 1.39 -11.20 24.72
C PHE A 154 1.04 -11.84 26.07
N LEU A 155 0.15 -12.82 26.05
CA LEU A 155 -0.36 -13.51 27.24
C LEU A 155 -0.01 -15.01 27.28
N GLU A 156 -0.17 -15.71 26.16
CA GLU A 156 -0.07 -17.18 26.10
C GLU A 156 0.29 -17.63 24.68
N GLU A 157 1.07 -18.71 24.57
CA GLU A 157 1.36 -19.40 23.31
C GLU A 157 0.78 -20.81 23.30
N ALA A 158 0.50 -21.32 22.12
CA ALA A 158 0.22 -22.74 21.92
C ALA A 158 0.61 -23.18 20.49
N VAL A 159 0.67 -24.48 20.27
CA VAL A 159 0.87 -25.06 18.93
C VAL A 159 -0.21 -26.09 18.68
N ILE A 160 -0.89 -25.97 17.55
CA ILE A 160 -1.92 -26.90 17.09
C ILE A 160 -1.51 -27.55 15.78
N TYR A 161 -2.09 -28.71 15.47
CA TYR A 161 -1.76 -29.46 14.26
C TYR A 161 -3.03 -29.80 13.45
N PRO A 162 -3.82 -28.80 13.03
CA PRO A 162 -5.10 -29.05 12.36
C PRO A 162 -4.94 -29.58 10.94
N ASN A 163 -3.79 -29.34 10.32
CA ASN A 163 -3.53 -29.64 8.91
C ASN A 163 -2.71 -30.94 8.75
N GLU A 164 -2.66 -31.45 7.52
CA GLU A 164 -1.75 -32.55 7.15
C GLU A 164 -0.28 -32.20 7.50
N PRO A 165 0.53 -33.18 7.96
CA PRO A 165 0.27 -34.62 7.97
C PRO A 165 -0.40 -35.16 9.24
N ARG A 166 -0.60 -34.34 10.28
CA ARG A 166 -1.14 -34.84 11.57
C ARG A 166 -2.66 -34.82 11.61
N ASN A 167 -3.27 -33.81 10.97
CA ASN A 167 -4.71 -33.70 10.81
C ASN A 167 -5.50 -33.82 12.14
N GLU A 168 -4.96 -33.25 13.23
CA GLU A 168 -5.54 -33.28 14.58
C GLU A 168 -6.62 -32.18 14.73
N VAL A 169 -7.63 -32.17 13.84
CA VAL A 169 -8.63 -31.09 13.75
C VAL A 169 -9.41 -30.90 15.07
N GLU A 170 -10.08 -31.95 15.57
CA GLU A 170 -10.94 -31.81 16.78
C GLU A 170 -10.16 -31.35 18.01
N LYS A 171 -8.94 -31.88 18.21
CA LYS A 171 -8.07 -31.48 19.31
C LYS A 171 -7.61 -30.02 19.17
N SER A 172 -7.31 -29.59 17.95
CA SER A 172 -6.94 -28.20 17.65
C SER A 172 -8.10 -27.24 17.91
N GLN A 173 -9.31 -27.60 17.48
CA GLN A 173 -10.54 -26.83 17.69
C GLN A 173 -10.86 -26.71 19.18
N LYS A 174 -10.76 -27.81 19.93
CA LYS A 174 -10.99 -27.81 21.38
C LYS A 174 -10.01 -26.87 22.10
N LEU A 175 -8.71 -26.94 21.78
CA LEU A 175 -7.71 -26.07 22.39
C LEU A 175 -7.95 -24.59 22.06
N MET A 176 -8.27 -24.27 20.81
CA MET A 176 -8.62 -22.90 20.42
C MET A 176 -9.86 -22.41 21.18
N ALA A 177 -10.91 -23.23 21.30
CA ALA A 177 -12.11 -22.88 22.06
C ALA A 177 -11.83 -22.65 23.56
N GLU A 178 -10.93 -23.44 24.16
CA GLU A 178 -10.47 -23.24 25.54
C GLU A 178 -9.75 -21.90 25.71
N LEU A 179 -8.84 -21.55 24.79
CA LEU A 179 -8.13 -20.26 24.81
C LEU A 179 -9.07 -19.08 24.61
N ILE A 180 -10.03 -19.20 23.68
CA ILE A 180 -11.04 -18.16 23.41
C ILE A 180 -11.84 -17.85 24.67
N ASN A 181 -12.31 -18.88 25.38
CA ASN A 181 -13.06 -18.70 26.63
C ASN A 181 -12.18 -18.19 27.77
N LYS A 182 -10.95 -18.73 27.93
CA LYS A 182 -10.02 -18.36 29.01
C LYS A 182 -9.63 -16.87 28.94
N PHE A 183 -9.41 -16.34 27.75
CA PHE A 183 -8.88 -14.99 27.55
C PHE A 183 -9.90 -14.00 27.00
N ASP A 184 -11.17 -14.41 26.87
CA ASP A 184 -12.24 -13.58 26.33
C ASP A 184 -11.85 -12.97 24.97
N ILE A 185 -11.50 -13.82 24.00
CA ILE A 185 -11.01 -13.40 22.68
C ILE A 185 -12.14 -12.79 21.84
N ASP A 186 -11.87 -11.66 21.18
CA ASP A 186 -12.80 -10.98 20.26
C ASP A 186 -12.63 -11.45 18.81
N VAL A 187 -11.37 -11.56 18.38
CA VAL A 187 -11.01 -11.81 16.98
C VAL A 187 -9.90 -12.86 16.87
N ILE A 188 -10.03 -13.74 15.88
CA ILE A 188 -8.97 -14.65 15.45
C ILE A 188 -8.29 -14.04 14.22
N THR A 189 -6.99 -13.79 14.26
CA THR A 189 -6.23 -13.39 13.08
C THR A 189 -5.54 -14.59 12.46
N ILE A 190 -5.59 -14.72 11.14
CA ILE A 190 -4.95 -15.82 10.41
C ILE A 190 -3.96 -15.22 9.40
N GLY A 191 -2.69 -15.61 9.50
CA GLY A 191 -1.68 -15.24 8.50
C GLY A 191 -2.05 -15.75 7.11
N ASN A 192 -1.78 -14.98 6.06
CA ASN A 192 -2.19 -15.31 4.69
C ASN A 192 -1.21 -16.22 3.91
N GLY A 193 -0.24 -16.84 4.58
CA GLY A 193 0.75 -17.69 3.94
C GLY A 193 0.36 -19.15 3.79
N THR A 194 1.36 -20.01 3.98
CA THR A 194 1.25 -21.45 3.72
C THR A 194 0.26 -22.10 4.68
N ALA A 195 -0.65 -22.93 4.16
CA ALA A 195 -1.71 -23.59 4.91
C ALA A 195 -2.81 -22.66 5.46
N SER A 196 -2.85 -21.39 5.05
CA SER A 196 -3.82 -20.42 5.57
C SER A 196 -5.27 -20.75 5.20
N ARG A 197 -5.52 -21.34 4.04
CA ARG A 197 -6.86 -21.77 3.60
C ARG A 197 -7.38 -22.92 4.46
N GLU A 198 -6.56 -23.94 4.65
CA GLU A 198 -6.87 -25.12 5.45
C GLU A 198 -7.14 -24.71 6.89
N THR A 199 -6.30 -23.82 7.44
CA THR A 199 -6.50 -23.26 8.78
C THR A 199 -7.76 -22.39 8.86
N GLU A 200 -8.06 -21.58 7.85
CA GLU A 200 -9.31 -20.80 7.79
C GLU A 200 -10.54 -21.70 7.85
N MET A 201 -10.56 -22.79 7.07
CA MET A 201 -11.66 -23.76 7.09
C MET A 201 -11.85 -24.38 8.48
N VAL A 202 -10.75 -24.72 9.17
CA VAL A 202 -10.80 -25.30 10.52
C VAL A 202 -11.31 -24.29 11.55
N VAL A 203 -10.89 -23.03 11.46
CA VAL A 203 -11.36 -21.95 12.33
C VAL A 203 -12.84 -21.66 12.09
N SER A 204 -13.27 -21.57 10.83
CA SER A 204 -14.65 -21.29 10.49
C SER A 204 -15.59 -22.44 10.90
N ASP A 205 -15.19 -23.69 10.67
CA ASP A 205 -15.91 -24.88 11.16
C ASP A 205 -16.00 -24.90 12.70
N MET A 206 -14.91 -24.55 13.41
CA MET A 206 -14.93 -24.42 14.88
C MET A 206 -15.93 -23.38 15.34
N LEU A 207 -15.94 -22.19 14.73
CA LEU A 207 -16.87 -21.11 15.10
C LEU A 207 -18.34 -21.51 14.87
N SER A 208 -18.62 -22.42 13.93
CA SER A 208 -19.98 -22.97 13.72
C SER A 208 -20.38 -24.04 14.74
N LYS A 209 -19.41 -24.78 15.29
CA LYS A 209 -19.63 -25.90 16.23
C LYS A 209 -19.69 -25.46 17.68
N TYR A 210 -18.87 -24.49 18.06
CA TYR A 210 -18.74 -24.02 19.43
C TYR A 210 -19.59 -22.77 19.66
N THR A 211 -20.29 -22.73 20.79
CA THR A 211 -21.00 -21.53 21.24
C THR A 211 -20.13 -20.77 22.25
N PHE A 212 -19.90 -19.49 21.99
CA PHE A 212 -19.13 -18.61 22.86
C PHE A 212 -20.05 -17.56 23.51
N PRO A 213 -19.73 -17.07 24.73
CA PRO A 213 -20.54 -16.05 25.40
C PRO A 213 -20.71 -14.75 24.61
N LYS A 214 -19.72 -14.42 23.77
CA LYS A 214 -19.75 -13.30 22.84
C LYS A 214 -19.45 -13.77 21.42
N LYS A 215 -19.90 -12.99 20.43
CA LYS A 215 -19.63 -13.28 19.02
C LYS A 215 -18.13 -13.13 18.76
N VAL A 216 -17.48 -14.23 18.40
CA VAL A 216 -16.09 -14.26 17.95
C VAL A 216 -16.08 -14.23 16.42
N THR A 217 -15.19 -13.44 15.85
CA THR A 217 -15.00 -13.37 14.39
C THR A 217 -13.57 -13.69 14.02
N TYR A 218 -13.30 -13.90 12.75
CA TYR A 218 -11.93 -14.05 12.26
C TYR A 218 -11.65 -13.11 11.07
N THR A 219 -10.38 -12.82 10.85
CA THR A 219 -9.91 -12.06 9.69
C THR A 219 -8.56 -12.59 9.21
N ILE A 220 -8.31 -12.44 7.91
CA ILE A 220 -7.01 -12.73 7.30
C ILE A 220 -6.13 -11.49 7.42
N VAL A 221 -4.85 -11.69 7.74
CA VAL A 221 -3.85 -10.64 7.87
C VAL A 221 -2.62 -11.02 7.06
N SER A 222 -1.99 -10.04 6.42
CA SER A 222 -0.73 -10.27 5.71
C SER A 222 0.36 -10.73 6.68
N GLU A 223 1.06 -11.81 6.34
CA GLU A 223 2.27 -12.26 7.06
C GLU A 223 3.57 -11.70 6.47
N ALA A 224 3.48 -10.82 5.46
CA ALA A 224 4.65 -10.27 4.77
C ALA A 224 5.67 -9.69 5.77
N GLY A 225 6.90 -10.23 5.76
CA GLY A 225 7.96 -9.81 6.67
C GLY A 225 7.83 -10.29 8.13
N ALA A 226 6.82 -11.09 8.50
CA ALA A 226 6.67 -11.61 9.87
C ALA A 226 7.83 -12.54 10.26
N SER A 227 8.30 -13.37 9.32
CA SER A 227 9.49 -14.20 9.50
C SER A 227 10.76 -13.35 9.69
N VAL A 228 10.90 -12.27 8.94
CA VAL A 228 12.03 -11.32 9.06
C VAL A 228 12.01 -10.60 10.41
N TYR A 229 10.83 -10.12 10.85
CA TYR A 229 10.67 -9.59 12.20
C TYR A 229 11.07 -10.62 13.25
N SER A 230 10.54 -11.83 13.17
CA SER A 230 10.71 -12.86 14.21
C SER A 230 12.18 -13.25 14.47
N ALA A 231 12.99 -13.23 13.40
CA ALA A 231 14.42 -13.51 13.44
C ALA A 231 15.28 -12.26 13.73
N SER A 232 14.68 -11.07 13.77
CA SER A 232 15.38 -9.80 13.97
C SER A 232 15.91 -9.65 15.40
N LYS A 233 16.95 -8.82 15.55
CA LYS A 233 17.46 -8.41 16.87
C LYS A 233 16.40 -7.71 17.71
N LEU A 234 15.54 -6.90 17.08
CA LEU A 234 14.46 -6.20 17.77
C LEU A 234 13.47 -7.19 18.40
N ALA A 235 13.03 -8.21 17.67
CA ALA A 235 12.14 -9.22 18.21
C ALA A 235 12.81 -10.08 19.30
N GLN A 236 14.12 -10.33 19.20
CA GLN A 236 14.90 -10.98 20.26
C GLN A 236 14.97 -10.11 21.53
N GLU A 237 15.08 -8.79 21.40
CA GLU A 237 15.04 -7.83 22.51
C GLU A 237 13.64 -7.75 23.14
N GLU A 238 12.57 -7.72 22.33
CA GLU A 238 11.18 -7.69 22.81
C GLU A 238 10.77 -9.02 23.46
N TYR A 239 11.22 -10.16 22.93
CA TYR A 239 10.83 -11.50 23.36
C TYR A 239 12.02 -12.49 23.48
N PRO A 240 12.94 -12.30 24.43
CA PRO A 240 14.18 -13.09 24.51
C PRO A 240 13.95 -14.59 24.75
N LYS A 241 12.86 -14.94 25.44
CA LYS A 241 12.57 -16.32 25.89
C LYS A 241 11.62 -17.08 24.96
N LEU A 242 10.99 -16.40 24.01
CA LEU A 242 10.03 -17.04 23.10
C LEU A 242 10.75 -17.63 21.89
N ASP A 243 10.20 -18.73 21.38
CA ASP A 243 10.63 -19.32 20.12
C ASP A 243 10.42 -18.34 18.96
N VAL A 244 11.27 -18.44 17.94
CA VAL A 244 11.22 -17.58 16.75
C VAL A 244 9.83 -17.65 16.10
N THR A 245 9.22 -18.82 16.00
CA THR A 245 7.93 -18.97 15.31
C THR A 245 6.77 -18.31 16.05
N ILE A 246 6.80 -18.28 17.40
CA ILE A 246 5.77 -17.60 18.20
C ILE A 246 5.84 -16.08 18.00
N ARG A 247 7.05 -15.51 17.84
CA ARG A 247 7.21 -14.08 17.54
C ARG A 247 6.54 -13.70 16.21
N GLY A 248 6.53 -14.61 15.24
CA GLY A 248 5.78 -14.45 13.98
C GLY A 248 4.27 -14.32 14.22
N ALA A 249 3.70 -15.24 14.99
CA ALA A 249 2.28 -15.21 15.36
C ALA A 249 1.90 -13.92 16.14
N ILE A 250 2.75 -13.47 17.06
CA ILE A 250 2.57 -12.19 17.77
C ILE A 250 2.48 -11.02 16.78
N SER A 251 3.39 -10.97 15.79
CA SER A 251 3.39 -9.91 14.79
C SER A 251 2.12 -9.92 13.94
N ILE A 252 1.64 -11.11 13.52
CA ILE A 252 0.38 -11.26 12.79
C ILE A 252 -0.81 -10.69 13.58
N GLY A 253 -0.88 -10.96 14.89
CA GLY A 253 -1.92 -10.41 15.76
C GLY A 253 -1.85 -8.89 15.87
N ARG A 254 -0.66 -8.34 16.14
CA ARG A 254 -0.45 -6.89 16.32
C ARG A 254 -0.73 -6.08 15.07
N ARG A 255 -0.55 -6.66 13.88
CA ARG A 255 -0.91 -6.02 12.61
C ARG A 255 -2.40 -5.70 12.51
N LEU A 256 -3.29 -6.47 13.14
CA LEU A 256 -4.71 -6.10 13.18
C LEU A 256 -4.94 -4.89 14.09
N GLN A 257 -4.23 -4.84 15.22
CA GLN A 257 -4.39 -3.77 16.21
C GLN A 257 -3.89 -2.43 15.68
N ASP A 258 -2.68 -2.42 15.11
CA ASP A 258 -2.16 -1.27 14.36
C ASP A 258 -1.12 -1.73 13.31
N PRO A 259 -1.52 -1.84 12.02
CA PRO A 259 -0.64 -2.26 10.94
C PRO A 259 0.62 -1.39 10.83
N LEU A 260 0.47 -0.08 10.94
CA LEU A 260 1.56 0.88 10.80
C LEU A 260 2.59 0.69 11.92
N ALA A 261 2.14 0.66 13.18
CA ALA A 261 3.03 0.55 14.33
C ALA A 261 3.79 -0.78 14.40
N GLU A 262 3.24 -1.85 13.81
CA GLU A 262 3.88 -3.16 13.76
C GLU A 262 4.78 -3.32 12.53
N LEU A 263 4.37 -2.89 11.34
CA LEU A 263 5.14 -3.07 10.10
C LEU A 263 6.41 -2.21 10.06
N VAL A 264 6.43 -1.03 10.69
CA VAL A 264 7.64 -0.19 10.81
C VAL A 264 8.79 -0.84 11.60
N LYS A 265 8.53 -1.95 12.30
CA LYS A 265 9.57 -2.73 12.99
C LYS A 265 10.40 -3.59 12.03
N ILE A 266 9.96 -3.72 10.79
CA ILE A 266 10.58 -4.53 9.74
C ILE A 266 11.33 -3.59 8.79
N ASP A 267 12.49 -4.03 8.27
CA ASP A 267 13.12 -3.33 7.14
C ASP A 267 12.12 -3.25 5.98
N PRO A 268 11.77 -2.05 5.47
CA PRO A 268 10.75 -1.91 4.43
C PRO A 268 11.01 -2.79 3.20
N LYS A 269 12.28 -2.99 2.81
CA LYS A 269 12.66 -3.88 1.70
C LYS A 269 12.38 -5.37 1.95
N SER A 270 12.18 -5.74 3.22
CA SER A 270 11.87 -7.10 3.65
C SER A 270 10.36 -7.34 3.80
N ILE A 271 9.54 -6.29 3.66
CA ILE A 271 8.10 -6.45 3.51
C ILE A 271 7.85 -6.91 2.07
N GLY A 272 7.38 -8.14 1.90
CA GLY A 272 7.08 -8.69 0.57
C GLY A 272 5.88 -7.97 -0.05
N VAL A 273 6.14 -7.05 -0.98
CA VAL A 273 5.13 -6.17 -1.62
C VAL A 273 5.07 -6.32 -3.13
N GLY A 274 5.71 -7.35 -3.67
CA GLY A 274 5.48 -7.76 -5.06
C GLY A 274 6.44 -8.83 -5.54
N GLN A 275 6.14 -9.38 -6.71
CA GLN A 275 7.03 -10.30 -7.39
C GLN A 275 8.28 -9.56 -7.88
N TYR A 276 9.41 -10.27 -7.98
CA TYR A 276 10.69 -9.72 -8.46
C TYR A 276 11.30 -8.60 -7.59
N GLN A 277 10.80 -8.38 -6.37
CA GLN A 277 11.32 -7.37 -5.45
C GLN A 277 12.83 -7.54 -5.14
N HIS A 278 13.34 -8.77 -5.14
CA HIS A 278 14.77 -9.05 -4.95
C HIS A 278 15.60 -8.93 -6.24
N ASP A 279 14.94 -8.77 -7.38
CA ASP A 279 15.54 -8.74 -8.71
C ASP A 279 15.74 -7.30 -9.23
N VAL A 280 15.13 -6.29 -8.59
CA VAL A 280 15.30 -4.87 -8.93
C VAL A 280 16.49 -4.23 -8.20
N ASN A 281 16.87 -3.01 -8.59
CA ASN A 281 17.87 -2.20 -7.88
C ASN A 281 17.49 -1.97 -6.39
N GLN A 282 18.21 -2.64 -5.49
CA GLN A 282 17.94 -2.63 -4.05
C GLN A 282 18.16 -1.28 -3.37
N THR A 283 19.01 -0.41 -3.94
CA THR A 283 19.23 0.95 -3.41
C THR A 283 18.05 1.85 -3.73
N LYS A 284 17.61 1.88 -5.00
CA LYS A 284 16.43 2.63 -5.41
C LYS A 284 15.17 2.12 -4.69
N LEU A 285 15.03 0.80 -4.56
CA LEU A 285 13.93 0.17 -3.80
C LEU A 285 13.92 0.64 -2.34
N GLY A 286 15.08 0.62 -1.66
CA GLY A 286 15.17 1.05 -0.27
C GLY A 286 14.73 2.51 -0.10
N GLN A 287 15.24 3.40 -0.94
CA GLN A 287 14.89 4.83 -0.90
C GLN A 287 13.39 5.07 -1.10
N GLU A 288 12.77 4.39 -2.08
CA GLU A 288 11.33 4.50 -2.32
C GLU A 288 10.52 4.00 -1.13
N LEU A 289 10.83 2.81 -0.61
CA LEU A 289 10.07 2.20 0.48
C LEU A 289 10.25 2.93 1.81
N ASP A 290 11.46 3.41 2.11
CA ASP A 290 11.72 4.25 3.29
C ASP A 290 10.91 5.56 3.21
N GLY A 291 10.89 6.20 2.04
CA GLY A 291 10.09 7.41 1.80
C GLY A 291 8.59 7.17 1.97
N VAL A 292 8.07 6.03 1.48
CA VAL A 292 6.67 5.65 1.69
C VAL A 292 6.35 5.45 3.17
N VAL A 293 7.25 4.82 3.93
CA VAL A 293 7.05 4.62 5.37
C VAL A 293 7.04 5.97 6.10
N GLU A 294 7.99 6.86 5.80
CA GLU A 294 8.04 8.22 6.34
C GLU A 294 6.73 8.97 6.02
N ASP A 295 6.29 8.96 4.76
CA ASP A 295 5.03 9.58 4.35
C ASP A 295 3.83 9.04 5.14
N CYS A 296 3.73 7.72 5.33
CA CYS A 296 2.64 7.09 6.07
C CYS A 296 2.66 7.49 7.56
N VAL A 297 3.83 7.41 8.21
CA VAL A 297 3.99 7.74 9.63
C VAL A 297 3.65 9.20 9.89
N ASN A 298 4.16 10.12 9.08
CA ASN A 298 3.89 11.55 9.26
C ASN A 298 2.46 11.94 8.87
N SER A 299 1.85 11.26 7.89
CA SER A 299 0.42 11.46 7.56
C SER A 299 -0.50 11.03 8.70
N VAL A 300 -0.20 9.88 9.33
CA VAL A 300 -1.00 9.39 10.46
C VAL A 300 -0.73 10.21 11.73
N GLY A 301 0.51 10.65 11.94
CA GLY A 301 0.96 11.25 13.20
C GLY A 301 1.19 10.18 14.29
N VAL A 302 1.97 10.54 15.30
CA VAL A 302 2.46 9.60 16.30
C VAL A 302 2.21 10.13 17.71
N ASP A 303 1.57 9.35 18.58
CA ASP A 303 1.43 9.72 19.99
C ASP A 303 2.76 9.52 20.72
N LEU A 304 3.32 10.63 21.21
CA LEU A 304 4.63 10.70 21.82
C LEU A 304 4.76 9.84 23.08
N ASN A 305 3.66 9.63 23.81
CA ASN A 305 3.66 8.90 25.07
C ASN A 305 3.51 7.40 24.93
N THR A 306 3.05 6.91 23.78
CA THR A 306 2.80 5.47 23.56
C THR A 306 3.66 4.86 22.46
N ALA A 307 4.15 5.67 21.51
CA ALA A 307 4.88 5.16 20.36
C ALA A 307 6.19 4.45 20.71
N SER A 308 6.54 3.45 19.91
CA SER A 308 7.81 2.73 20.03
C SER A 308 8.97 3.52 19.40
N PRO A 309 10.24 3.24 19.76
CA PRO A 309 11.39 3.82 19.08
C PRO A 309 11.42 3.52 17.56
N ALA A 310 10.85 2.37 17.15
CA ALA A 310 10.78 1.94 15.75
C ALA A 310 9.77 2.75 14.93
N LEU A 311 8.69 3.23 15.56
CA LEU A 311 7.74 4.14 14.92
C LEU A 311 8.29 5.58 14.90
N LEU A 312 8.83 6.04 16.03
CA LEU A 312 9.34 7.41 16.18
C LEU A 312 10.48 7.75 15.20
N GLN A 313 11.33 6.78 14.81
CA GLN A 313 12.45 7.04 13.89
C GLN A 313 12.02 7.41 12.46
N TYR A 314 10.73 7.22 12.11
CA TYR A 314 10.17 7.60 10.81
C TYR A 314 9.40 8.92 10.86
N VAL A 315 9.36 9.58 12.02
CA VAL A 315 8.83 10.94 12.12
C VAL A 315 9.86 11.91 11.56
N SER A 316 9.40 12.88 10.78
CA SER A 316 10.27 13.88 10.14
C SER A 316 11.16 14.56 11.17
N GLY A 317 12.46 14.65 10.88
CA GLY A 317 13.46 15.23 11.78
C GLY A 317 13.89 14.33 12.96
N ILE A 318 13.34 13.13 13.13
CA ILE A 318 13.72 12.19 14.21
C ILE A 318 14.65 11.11 13.67
N THR A 319 15.84 11.01 14.27
CA THR A 319 16.77 9.91 13.99
C THR A 319 16.56 8.73 14.94
N LYS A 320 17.11 7.57 14.61
CA LYS A 320 17.15 6.39 15.50
C LYS A 320 17.72 6.67 16.90
N THR A 321 18.65 7.63 17.02
CA THR A 321 19.21 8.03 18.31
C THR A 321 18.23 8.91 19.08
N ILE A 322 17.59 9.86 18.41
CA ILE A 322 16.58 10.74 19.03
C ILE A 322 15.37 9.91 19.46
N SER A 323 14.91 8.94 18.66
CA SER A 323 13.77 8.08 19.01
C SER A 323 14.00 7.30 20.32
N LYS A 324 15.21 6.77 20.53
CA LYS A 324 15.60 6.14 21.81
C LYS A 324 15.65 7.14 22.96
N ASN A 325 16.17 8.34 22.72
CA ASN A 325 16.24 9.38 23.75
C ASN A 325 14.86 9.86 24.19
N LEU A 326 13.89 9.95 23.28
CA LEU A 326 12.49 10.29 23.58
C LEU A 326 11.86 9.28 24.53
N VAL A 327 11.99 7.99 24.21
CA VAL A 327 11.45 6.91 25.06
C VAL A 327 12.16 6.88 26.42
N LYS A 328 13.49 7.01 26.43
CA LYS A 328 14.26 7.10 27.68
C LYS A 328 13.83 8.29 28.55
N TYR A 329 13.57 9.45 27.94
CA TYR A 329 13.11 10.62 28.67
C TYR A 329 11.76 10.35 29.35
N ARG A 330 10.77 9.79 28.64
CA ARG A 330 9.45 9.52 29.25
C ARG A 330 9.47 8.42 30.30
N GLU A 331 10.37 7.45 30.19
CA GLU A 331 10.58 6.43 31.22
C GLU A 331 11.18 7.01 32.50
N GLN A 332 12.02 8.04 32.39
CA GLN A 332 12.71 8.66 33.53
C GLN A 332 11.94 9.82 34.17
N ASN A 333 11.22 10.61 33.37
CA ASN A 333 10.58 11.85 33.79
C ASN A 333 9.04 11.76 33.81
N GLY A 334 8.47 10.66 33.33
CA GLY A 334 7.04 10.49 33.16
C GLY A 334 6.54 10.93 31.78
N LYS A 335 5.21 10.95 31.59
CA LYS A 335 4.58 11.32 30.31
C LYS A 335 4.91 12.77 29.93
N PHE A 336 5.09 13.00 28.64
CA PHE A 336 5.11 14.34 28.06
C PHE A 336 3.75 15.01 28.23
N ILE A 337 3.75 16.25 28.73
CA ILE A 337 2.54 17.04 28.96
C ILE A 337 2.32 18.14 27.92
N ASN A 338 3.38 18.56 27.22
CA ASN A 338 3.33 19.52 26.13
C ASN A 338 4.51 19.32 25.16
N ARG A 339 4.40 19.86 23.94
CA ARG A 339 5.45 19.71 22.91
C ARG A 339 6.76 20.42 23.27
N GLN A 340 6.74 21.49 24.05
CA GLN A 340 7.96 22.23 24.41
C GLN A 340 8.97 21.40 25.20
N GLU A 341 8.51 20.35 25.87
CA GLU A 341 9.39 19.38 26.53
C GLU A 341 10.34 18.64 25.58
N LEU A 342 10.01 18.58 24.27
CA LEU A 342 10.90 18.01 23.25
C LEU A 342 12.25 18.74 23.19
N MET A 343 12.30 20.02 23.54
CA MET A 343 13.54 20.80 23.61
C MET A 343 14.50 20.33 24.70
N LYS A 344 14.01 19.55 25.68
CA LYS A 344 14.84 18.94 26.73
C LYS A 344 15.54 17.66 26.26
N ILE A 345 15.21 17.17 25.06
CA ILE A 345 15.67 15.88 24.56
C ILE A 345 17.07 16.02 23.96
N LYS A 346 17.98 15.17 24.44
CA LYS A 346 19.36 15.16 23.96
C LYS A 346 19.40 14.91 22.45
N MET A 347 20.16 15.76 21.73
CA MET A 347 20.35 15.73 20.27
C MET A 347 19.12 16.17 19.45
N LEU A 348 18.07 16.69 20.09
CA LEU A 348 16.96 17.35 19.42
C LEU A 348 17.15 18.86 19.56
N GLY A 349 17.55 19.52 18.48
CA GLY A 349 17.71 20.98 18.43
C GLY A 349 16.54 21.67 17.74
N ASP A 350 16.55 23.01 17.69
CA ASP A 350 15.45 23.85 17.18
C ASP A 350 14.94 23.41 15.80
N LYS A 351 15.84 23.14 14.86
CA LYS A 351 15.46 22.67 13.52
C LYS A 351 14.80 21.30 13.54
N ALA A 352 15.27 20.38 14.38
CA ALA A 352 14.66 19.06 14.49
C ALA A 352 13.27 19.14 15.15
N PHE A 353 13.12 20.04 16.13
CA PHE A 353 11.84 20.35 16.76
C PHE A 353 10.84 20.89 15.75
N GLU A 354 11.23 21.89 14.96
CA GLU A 354 10.40 22.49 13.90
C GLU A 354 9.93 21.43 12.88
N GLN A 355 10.79 20.48 12.52
CA GLN A 355 10.41 19.42 11.57
C GLN A 355 9.48 18.37 12.19
N CYS A 356 9.61 18.05 13.48
CA CYS A 356 8.89 16.91 14.08
C CYS A 356 7.63 17.30 14.86
N ALA A 357 7.54 18.51 15.39
CA ALA A 357 6.55 18.86 16.41
C ALA A 357 5.11 18.73 15.91
N GLY A 358 4.83 19.05 14.64
CA GLY A 358 3.49 18.92 14.05
C GLY A 358 3.00 17.47 13.90
N PHE A 359 3.93 16.51 13.83
CA PHE A 359 3.63 15.09 13.66
C PHE A 359 3.55 14.32 14.98
N LEU A 360 4.14 14.87 16.05
CA LEU A 360 4.09 14.30 17.40
C LEU A 360 2.87 14.80 18.16
N ARG A 361 1.99 13.90 18.57
CA ARG A 361 0.75 14.22 19.29
C ARG A 361 0.84 13.85 20.75
N ILE A 362 0.09 14.56 21.60
CA ILE A 362 -0.04 14.27 23.03
C ILE A 362 -1.54 14.21 23.34
N SER A 363 -2.09 12.99 23.43
CA SER A 363 -3.54 12.79 23.58
C SER A 363 -4.13 13.45 24.83
N ASP A 364 -3.39 13.43 25.94
CA ASP A 364 -3.79 13.96 27.25
C ASP A 364 -2.97 15.22 27.63
N GLY A 365 -2.55 16.02 26.64
CA GLY A 365 -1.73 17.20 26.86
C GLY A 365 -2.43 18.32 27.63
N GLU A 366 -1.62 19.21 28.23
CA GLU A 366 -2.12 20.43 28.86
C GLU A 366 -2.79 21.35 27.83
N ASN A 367 -2.17 21.52 26.66
CA ASN A 367 -2.75 22.27 25.55
C ASN A 367 -3.54 21.34 24.61
N PRO A 368 -4.85 21.55 24.40
CA PRO A 368 -5.65 20.75 23.48
C PRO A 368 -5.14 20.72 22.02
N LEU A 369 -4.37 21.73 21.58
CA LEU A 369 -3.75 21.76 20.26
C LEU A 369 -2.66 20.71 20.09
N ASP A 370 -2.02 20.23 21.17
CA ASP A 370 -0.98 19.19 21.09
C ASP A 370 -1.54 17.82 20.63
N LYS A 371 -2.86 17.64 20.64
CA LYS A 371 -3.54 16.46 20.08
C LYS A 371 -3.77 16.57 18.57
N THR A 372 -3.64 17.76 18.00
CA THR A 372 -3.90 18.05 16.58
C THR A 372 -2.62 18.02 15.74
N ALA A 373 -2.74 18.09 14.42
CA ALA A 373 -1.59 18.34 13.53
C ALA A 373 -1.24 19.84 13.40
N VAL A 374 -1.91 20.75 14.12
CA VAL A 374 -1.56 22.17 14.15
C VAL A 374 -0.14 22.30 14.69
N HIS A 375 0.74 22.96 13.95
CA HIS A 375 2.14 23.13 14.35
C HIS A 375 2.27 24.21 15.45
N PRO A 376 3.16 24.06 16.45
CA PRO A 376 3.38 25.05 17.52
C PRO A 376 3.61 26.48 17.04
N GLU A 377 4.22 26.68 15.87
CA GLU A 377 4.43 28.01 15.27
C GLU A 377 3.12 28.74 14.97
N THR A 378 2.02 28.01 14.82
CA THR A 378 0.68 28.52 14.46
C THR A 378 -0.31 28.49 15.62
N TYR A 379 0.11 28.17 16.84
CA TYR A 379 -0.79 28.11 18.00
C TYR A 379 -1.50 29.42 18.27
N GLU A 380 -0.75 30.54 18.22
CA GLU A 380 -1.32 31.87 18.40
C GLU A 380 -2.42 32.18 17.35
N ILE A 381 -2.23 31.70 16.12
CA ILE A 381 -3.19 31.87 15.02
C ILE A 381 -4.44 31.03 15.29
N ALA A 382 -4.28 29.76 15.68
CA ALA A 382 -5.39 28.88 16.02
C ALA A 382 -6.22 29.43 17.20
N GLU A 383 -5.57 29.95 18.24
CA GLU A 383 -6.26 30.58 19.38
C GLU A 383 -7.01 31.86 18.99
N LYS A 384 -6.42 32.71 18.14
CA LYS A 384 -7.09 33.90 17.60
C LYS A 384 -8.30 33.52 16.76
N LEU A 385 -8.18 32.48 15.93
CA LEU A 385 -9.28 31.95 15.13
C LEU A 385 -10.43 31.47 16.02
N LEU A 386 -10.14 30.66 17.05
CA LEU A 386 -11.15 30.18 18.01
C LEU A 386 -11.89 31.35 18.66
N LYS A 387 -11.15 32.33 19.20
CA LYS A 387 -11.73 33.54 19.81
C LYS A 387 -12.63 34.30 18.85
N LYS A 388 -12.19 34.49 17.60
CA LYS A 388 -12.96 35.21 16.57
C LYS A 388 -14.25 34.48 16.19
N LEU A 389 -14.23 33.15 16.20
CA LEU A 389 -15.42 32.33 15.98
C LEU A 389 -16.26 32.13 17.24
N GLY A 390 -15.90 32.78 18.37
CA GLY A 390 -16.64 32.70 19.62
C GLY A 390 -16.49 31.35 20.33
N TYR A 391 -15.36 30.67 20.14
CA TYR A 391 -14.98 29.47 20.87
C TYR A 391 -13.88 29.76 21.89
N THR A 392 -13.78 28.87 22.86
CA THR A 392 -12.71 28.74 23.83
C THR A 392 -11.81 27.55 23.48
N ILE A 393 -10.63 27.48 24.08
CA ILE A 393 -9.75 26.31 23.92
C ILE A 393 -10.34 25.02 24.52
N GLU A 394 -11.25 25.14 25.49
CA GLU A 394 -11.95 23.99 26.09
C GLU A 394 -13.05 23.43 25.18
N ASP A 395 -13.58 24.25 24.26
CA ASP A 395 -14.49 23.76 23.21
C ASP A 395 -13.77 22.78 22.26
N LEU A 396 -12.46 22.99 22.05
CA LEU A 396 -11.60 22.04 21.33
C LEU A 396 -11.41 20.75 22.13
N ARG A 397 -11.13 20.84 23.44
CA ARG A 397 -10.96 19.67 24.32
C ARG A 397 -12.21 18.81 24.39
N SER A 398 -13.40 19.43 24.43
CA SER A 398 -14.70 18.76 24.47
C SER A 398 -15.20 18.26 23.11
N GLY A 399 -14.51 18.60 22.01
CA GLY A 399 -14.89 18.18 20.65
C GLY A 399 -16.21 18.80 20.15
N THR A 400 -16.54 20.01 20.62
CA THR A 400 -17.83 20.67 20.37
C THR A 400 -17.81 21.62 19.17
N LEU A 401 -16.69 21.72 18.44
CA LEU A 401 -16.46 22.61 17.28
C LEU A 401 -17.22 22.21 15.99
N ARG A 402 -18.38 21.56 16.10
CA ARG A 402 -19.12 20.98 14.95
C ARG A 402 -19.72 22.04 14.01
N ASP A 403 -20.05 23.22 14.54
CA ASP A 403 -20.64 24.34 13.82
C ASP A 403 -19.60 25.36 13.29
N ILE A 404 -18.30 25.04 13.32
CA ILE A 404 -17.24 25.98 12.93
C ILE A 404 -17.42 26.53 11.51
N ASN A 405 -17.86 25.68 10.56
CA ASN A 405 -18.20 26.10 9.20
C ASN A 405 -19.37 27.08 9.17
N GLU A 406 -20.38 26.89 10.01
CA GLU A 406 -21.52 27.79 10.12
C GLU A 406 -21.11 29.15 10.70
N ARG A 407 -20.20 29.14 11.69
CA ARG A 407 -19.65 30.38 12.25
C ARG A 407 -18.76 31.13 11.27
N ILE A 408 -17.94 30.42 10.50
CA ILE A 408 -17.18 31.00 9.38
C ILE A 408 -18.15 31.65 8.39
N MET A 409 -19.27 31.00 8.06
CA MET A 409 -20.28 31.56 7.14
C MET A 409 -20.93 32.86 7.64
N LYS A 410 -20.82 33.22 8.92
CA LYS A 410 -21.32 34.50 9.46
C LYS A 410 -20.34 35.66 9.27
N ILE A 411 -19.13 35.40 8.79
CA ILE A 411 -18.12 36.44 8.57
C ILE A 411 -18.51 37.29 7.35
N PRO A 412 -18.53 38.62 7.48
CA PRO A 412 -18.82 39.52 6.38
C PRO A 412 -17.68 39.50 5.36
N VAL A 413 -18.00 39.31 4.08
CA VAL A 413 -17.07 39.51 2.98
C VAL A 413 -17.23 40.95 2.51
N LYS A 414 -16.14 41.72 2.42
CA LYS A 414 -16.20 43.03 1.74
C LYS A 414 -16.59 42.75 0.29
N GLU A 415 -17.73 43.25 -0.16
CA GLU A 415 -18.11 43.16 -1.57
C GLU A 415 -16.96 43.73 -2.41
N ASP A 416 -16.39 42.90 -3.28
CA ASP A 416 -15.49 43.39 -4.32
C ASP A 416 -16.25 44.48 -5.08
N LYS A 417 -15.76 45.73 -5.00
CA LYS A 417 -16.17 46.78 -5.92
C LYS A 417 -15.97 46.22 -7.32
N LYS A 418 -17.06 45.87 -7.99
CA LYS A 418 -17.09 45.45 -9.40
C LYS A 418 -16.16 46.37 -10.20
N VAL A 419 -14.96 45.88 -10.51
CA VAL A 419 -14.13 46.49 -11.54
C VAL A 419 -14.86 46.24 -12.84
N LYS A 420 -15.56 47.27 -13.34
CA LYS A 420 -16.10 47.29 -14.70
C LYS A 420 -14.92 47.19 -15.65
N MET A 421 -14.69 46.01 -16.22
CA MET A 421 -13.80 45.88 -17.38
C MET A 421 -14.44 46.63 -18.57
N PRO A 422 -13.69 47.47 -19.29
CA PRO A 422 -14.20 48.08 -20.50
C PRO A 422 -14.34 47.02 -21.59
N ALA A 423 -15.51 46.98 -22.22
CA ALA A 423 -15.77 46.14 -23.38
C ALA A 423 -14.89 46.59 -24.56
N LYS A 424 -14.06 45.68 -25.08
CA LYS A 424 -13.65 45.72 -26.48
C LYS A 424 -13.87 44.35 -27.12
N ASN A 425 -14.88 44.34 -27.97
CA ASN A 425 -15.21 43.30 -28.93
C ASN A 425 -14.01 43.02 -29.85
N VAL A 426 -13.60 41.76 -29.94
CA VAL A 426 -13.18 41.18 -31.23
C VAL A 426 -13.87 39.82 -31.35
N ARG A 427 -14.91 39.80 -32.19
CA ARG A 427 -15.70 38.62 -32.56
C ARG A 427 -14.87 37.82 -33.57
N LEU A 428 -14.38 36.63 -33.20
CA LEU A 428 -14.01 35.61 -34.17
C LEU A 428 -15.24 34.74 -34.40
N LYS A 429 -15.81 34.85 -35.60
CA LYS A 429 -16.94 34.06 -36.08
C LYS A 429 -16.50 32.61 -36.31
N GLY A 430 -17.30 31.68 -35.84
CA GLY A 430 -17.21 30.27 -36.22
C GLY A 430 -17.31 29.37 -35.00
N PHE A 431 -18.54 29.19 -34.49
CA PHE A 431 -19.08 27.97 -33.86
C PHE A 431 -20.47 28.30 -33.29
N GLU A 432 -21.38 28.79 -34.16
CA GLU A 432 -22.81 28.99 -33.84
C GLU A 432 -23.61 27.66 -33.84
N ALA A 433 -22.94 26.51 -33.95
CA ALA A 433 -23.59 25.20 -34.07
C ALA A 433 -23.73 24.40 -32.75
N LEU A 434 -23.42 24.98 -31.59
CA LEU A 434 -23.54 24.29 -30.28
C LEU A 434 -24.49 24.97 -29.29
N ALA A 435 -25.19 26.02 -29.69
CA ALA A 435 -26.06 26.81 -28.80
C ALA A 435 -27.49 26.25 -28.62
N GLN A 436 -27.71 24.95 -28.82
CA GLN A 436 -28.98 24.28 -28.50
C GLN A 436 -28.75 23.03 -27.64
N ILE A 437 -28.18 23.24 -26.45
CA ILE A 437 -28.43 22.36 -25.31
C ILE A 437 -28.74 23.26 -24.13
N ASN A 438 -29.99 23.25 -23.69
CA ASN A 438 -30.41 23.79 -22.40
C ASN A 438 -29.64 23.02 -21.31
N PHE A 439 -28.52 23.56 -20.85
CA PHE A 439 -27.99 23.19 -19.54
C PHE A 439 -28.95 23.77 -18.50
N LYS A 440 -29.75 22.89 -17.87
CA LYS A 440 -30.30 23.18 -16.56
C LYS A 440 -29.12 23.61 -15.68
N GLU A 441 -29.16 24.84 -15.19
CA GLU A 441 -28.27 25.29 -14.12
C GLU A 441 -28.53 24.44 -12.88
N ASP A 442 -27.75 23.37 -12.72
CA ASP A 442 -27.71 22.62 -11.48
C ASP A 442 -27.04 23.47 -10.40
N LYS A 443 -27.83 23.77 -9.36
CA LYS A 443 -27.46 24.52 -8.16
C LYS A 443 -26.07 24.10 -7.62
N LYS A 444 -25.09 25.01 -7.68
CA LYS A 444 -23.87 24.98 -6.82
C LYS A 444 -23.85 26.21 -5.91
N PRO A 445 -24.13 26.11 -4.58
CA PRO A 445 -24.11 27.33 -3.76
C PRO A 445 -23.42 27.29 -2.38
N SER A 446 -22.74 26.23 -1.93
CA SER A 446 -22.16 26.19 -0.56
C SER A 446 -20.63 26.28 -0.47
N GLY A 447 -19.87 25.57 -1.31
CA GLY A 447 -18.41 25.42 -1.17
C GLY A 447 -17.56 26.63 -1.62
N GLU A 448 -18.02 27.42 -2.60
CA GLU A 448 -17.28 28.61 -3.04
C GLU A 448 -17.36 29.74 -1.99
N LYS A 449 -18.52 29.89 -1.35
CA LYS A 449 -18.78 30.96 -0.36
C LYS A 449 -17.98 30.83 0.95
N ILE A 450 -17.47 29.64 1.27
CA ILE A 450 -16.64 29.46 2.47
C ILE A 450 -15.18 29.82 2.19
N LYS A 451 -14.68 29.56 0.98
CA LYS A 451 -13.30 29.88 0.57
C LYS A 451 -13.04 31.39 0.62
N ASP A 452 -13.99 32.19 0.14
CA ASP A 452 -13.87 33.65 0.18
C ASP A 452 -13.77 34.18 1.61
N ARG A 453 -14.49 33.57 2.55
CA ARG A 453 -14.46 33.94 3.97
C ARG A 453 -13.19 33.46 4.67
N ILE A 454 -12.68 32.28 4.30
CA ILE A 454 -11.36 31.82 4.74
C ILE A 454 -10.28 32.80 4.25
N LYS A 455 -10.39 33.34 3.04
CA LYS A 455 -9.48 34.37 2.53
C LYS A 455 -9.53 35.67 3.35
N VAL A 456 -10.72 36.13 3.71
CA VAL A 456 -10.87 37.29 4.62
C VAL A 456 -10.24 37.00 5.98
N LEU A 457 -10.52 35.83 6.56
CA LEU A 457 -9.89 35.41 7.82
C LEU A 457 -8.37 35.31 7.71
N SER A 458 -7.84 34.82 6.59
CA SER A 458 -6.41 34.64 6.39
C SER A 458 -5.67 35.98 6.33
N GLU A 459 -6.27 36.97 5.67
CA GLU A 459 -5.76 38.35 5.65
C GLU A 459 -5.79 38.98 7.05
N GLU A 460 -6.88 38.81 7.80
CA GLU A 460 -7.00 39.37 9.14
C GLU A 460 -6.07 38.69 10.17
N LEU A 461 -5.85 37.39 10.04
CA LEU A 461 -4.99 36.61 10.92
C LEU A 461 -3.52 36.58 10.46
N ASN A 462 -3.21 37.24 9.33
CA ASN A 462 -1.88 37.28 8.71
C ASN A 462 -1.27 35.88 8.48
N VAL A 463 -2.04 34.99 7.87
CA VAL A 463 -1.67 33.59 7.60
C VAL A 463 -2.04 33.21 6.17
N GLY A 464 -1.34 32.23 5.59
CA GLY A 464 -1.69 31.71 4.27
C GLY A 464 -3.04 30.99 4.27
N VAL A 465 -3.78 31.10 3.16
CA VAL A 465 -5.06 30.38 2.97
C VAL A 465 -4.92 28.86 3.16
N PRO A 466 -3.89 28.18 2.62
CA PRO A 466 -3.72 26.74 2.84
C PRO A 466 -3.57 26.40 4.33
N THR A 467 -2.64 27.05 5.03
CA THR A 467 -2.38 26.84 6.46
C THR A 467 -3.63 27.07 7.30
N LEU A 468 -4.39 28.14 7.05
CA LEU A 468 -5.62 28.40 7.78
C LEU A 468 -6.69 27.33 7.50
N THR A 469 -6.78 26.85 6.26
CA THR A 469 -7.71 25.78 5.89
C THR A 469 -7.37 24.49 6.64
N ASP A 470 -6.09 24.14 6.73
CA ASP A 470 -5.62 22.96 7.45
C ASP A 470 -5.87 23.08 8.96
N ILE A 471 -5.62 24.26 9.55
CA ILE A 471 -5.96 24.53 10.96
C ILE A 471 -7.47 24.33 11.19
N ILE A 472 -8.33 24.85 10.31
CA ILE A 472 -9.79 24.69 10.45
C ILE A 472 -10.19 23.21 10.40
N GLU A 473 -9.63 22.43 9.46
CA GLU A 473 -9.95 21.00 9.35
C GLU A 473 -9.45 20.18 10.54
N GLU A 474 -8.26 20.50 11.08
CA GLU A 474 -7.74 19.88 12.30
C GLU A 474 -8.56 20.23 13.54
N LEU A 475 -9.00 21.50 13.67
CA LEU A 475 -9.87 21.91 14.77
C LEU A 475 -11.24 21.22 14.72
N LYS A 476 -11.75 20.90 13.52
CA LYS A 476 -13.01 20.16 13.33
C LYS A 476 -12.91 18.72 13.81
N LYS A 477 -11.76 18.07 13.57
CA LYS A 477 -11.50 16.68 13.91
C LYS A 477 -10.09 16.53 14.48
N PRO A 478 -9.88 16.88 15.77
CA PRO A 478 -8.57 16.83 16.40
C PRO A 478 -7.97 15.43 16.36
N GLY A 479 -6.76 15.31 15.80
CA GLY A 479 -6.06 14.03 15.71
C GLY A 479 -6.74 13.07 14.72
N ARG A 480 -7.31 13.60 13.64
CA ARG A 480 -7.89 12.82 12.53
C ARG A 480 -6.87 11.79 12.04
N ASP A 481 -7.29 10.54 12.00
CA ASP A 481 -6.50 9.48 11.39
C ASP A 481 -6.90 9.38 9.91
N PRO A 482 -5.99 9.62 8.94
CA PRO A 482 -6.30 9.47 7.52
C PRO A 482 -6.70 8.03 7.15
N ARG A 483 -6.38 7.05 7.98
CA ARG A 483 -6.77 5.64 7.77
C ARG A 483 -8.27 5.43 7.97
N ASP A 484 -8.99 6.30 8.69
CA ASP A 484 -10.44 6.16 8.88
C ASP A 484 -11.25 6.18 7.57
N GLU A 485 -10.67 6.74 6.50
CA GLU A 485 -11.27 6.82 5.16
C GLU A 485 -10.88 5.65 4.25
N MET A 486 -9.96 4.79 4.70
CA MET A 486 -9.54 3.60 3.98
C MET A 486 -10.56 2.45 4.13
N PRO A 487 -10.55 1.46 3.23
CA PRO A 487 -11.38 0.28 3.37
C PRO A 487 -11.17 -0.40 4.74
N LYS A 488 -12.27 -0.64 5.46
CA LYS A 488 -12.23 -1.29 6.77
C LYS A 488 -11.86 -2.76 6.65
N VAL A 489 -11.24 -3.29 7.70
CA VAL A 489 -10.97 -4.72 7.86
C VAL A 489 -12.28 -5.51 7.82
N VAL A 490 -12.26 -6.64 7.12
CA VAL A 490 -13.43 -7.49 6.92
C VAL A 490 -13.39 -8.65 7.90
N PHE A 491 -14.38 -8.68 8.78
CA PHE A 491 -14.55 -9.77 9.75
C PHE A 491 -15.53 -10.81 9.22
N ARG A 492 -15.17 -12.09 9.34
CA ARG A 492 -15.98 -13.24 8.92
C ARG A 492 -16.43 -14.05 10.14
N SER A 493 -17.61 -14.67 10.04
CA SER A 493 -18.10 -15.64 11.02
C SER A 493 -18.63 -16.95 10.41
N ASP A 494 -18.90 -16.98 9.10
CA ASP A 494 -19.71 -18.05 8.49
C ASP A 494 -18.99 -18.71 7.30
N VAL A 495 -19.15 -20.03 7.14
CA VAL A 495 -18.71 -20.79 5.96
C VAL A 495 -19.78 -20.66 4.87
N MET A 496 -19.42 -20.23 3.65
CA MET A 496 -20.30 -20.37 2.48
C MET A 496 -19.91 -21.62 1.70
N ASN A 497 -20.88 -22.48 1.39
CA ASN A 497 -20.64 -23.66 0.57
C ASN A 497 -20.72 -23.31 -0.93
N PHE A 498 -20.02 -24.08 -1.77
CA PHE A 498 -20.04 -23.88 -3.24
C PHE A 498 -21.45 -23.96 -3.83
N GLU A 499 -22.33 -24.73 -3.21
CA GLU A 499 -23.71 -24.94 -3.62
C GLU A 499 -24.59 -23.69 -3.45
N ASP A 500 -24.21 -22.78 -2.55
CA ASP A 500 -24.95 -21.55 -2.26
C ASP A 500 -24.61 -20.41 -3.24
N MET A 501 -23.63 -20.62 -4.13
CA MET A 501 -23.14 -19.59 -5.03
C MET A 501 -24.03 -19.38 -6.25
N LYS A 502 -24.33 -18.11 -6.54
CA LYS A 502 -25.14 -17.69 -7.68
C LYS A 502 -24.38 -16.66 -8.52
N VAL A 503 -24.54 -16.74 -9.84
CA VAL A 503 -24.05 -15.70 -10.75
C VAL A 503 -24.72 -14.37 -10.39
N GLY A 504 -23.95 -13.28 -10.36
CA GLY A 504 -24.37 -11.96 -9.90
C GLY A 504 -24.19 -11.71 -8.40
N MET A 505 -23.85 -12.74 -7.60
CA MET A 505 -23.54 -12.56 -6.18
C MET A 505 -22.28 -11.72 -6.01
N LYS A 506 -22.36 -10.70 -5.15
CA LYS A 506 -21.21 -9.88 -4.75
C LYS A 506 -20.63 -10.45 -3.47
N LEU A 507 -19.34 -10.73 -3.51
CA LEU A 507 -18.60 -11.34 -2.42
C LEU A 507 -17.33 -10.54 -2.19
N THR A 508 -16.79 -10.66 -0.99
CA THR A 508 -15.46 -10.16 -0.68
C THR A 508 -14.53 -11.37 -0.61
N GLY A 509 -13.47 -11.36 -1.41
CA GLY A 509 -12.48 -12.43 -1.45
C GLY A 509 -11.07 -11.91 -1.25
N THR A 510 -10.14 -12.82 -0.98
CA THR A 510 -8.73 -12.51 -0.76
C THR A 510 -7.91 -13.00 -1.95
N VAL A 511 -7.11 -12.13 -2.56
CA VAL A 511 -6.25 -12.47 -3.70
C VAL A 511 -5.18 -13.46 -3.22
N ARG A 512 -5.15 -14.66 -3.80
CA ARG A 512 -4.21 -15.73 -3.48
C ARG A 512 -2.98 -15.71 -4.37
N ASN A 513 -3.18 -15.40 -5.64
CA ASN A 513 -2.11 -15.38 -6.61
C ASN A 513 -2.39 -14.35 -7.69
N VAL A 514 -1.33 -13.74 -8.22
CA VAL A 514 -1.38 -12.79 -9.32
C VAL A 514 -0.50 -13.34 -10.44
N VAL A 515 -1.10 -13.50 -11.62
CA VAL A 515 -0.46 -14.02 -12.84
C VAL A 515 -0.61 -13.00 -13.96
N ASP A 516 0.17 -13.09 -15.02
CA ASP A 516 0.17 -12.06 -16.09
C ASP A 516 -1.21 -11.81 -16.74
N PHE A 517 -2.10 -12.81 -16.71
CA PHE A 517 -3.44 -12.74 -17.31
C PHE A 517 -4.58 -12.52 -16.30
N GLY A 518 -4.30 -12.33 -15.01
CA GLY A 518 -5.33 -12.09 -14.01
C GLY A 518 -4.90 -12.35 -12.56
N ALA A 519 -5.89 -12.49 -11.68
CA ALA A 519 -5.68 -12.81 -10.28
C ALA A 519 -6.62 -13.91 -9.80
N PHE A 520 -6.11 -14.84 -9.00
CA PHE A 520 -6.90 -15.85 -8.32
C PHE A 520 -7.34 -15.31 -6.97
N VAL A 521 -8.64 -15.34 -6.70
CA VAL A 521 -9.28 -14.78 -5.52
C VAL A 521 -10.03 -15.87 -4.79
N ASP A 522 -9.70 -16.06 -3.52
CA ASP A 522 -10.42 -16.94 -2.61
C ASP A 522 -11.63 -16.21 -2.03
N ILE A 523 -12.82 -16.69 -2.38
CA ILE A 523 -14.11 -16.14 -1.96
C ILE A 523 -14.74 -16.94 -0.83
N GLY A 524 -13.97 -17.79 -0.14
CA GLY A 524 -14.43 -18.59 1.01
C GLY A 524 -15.05 -19.94 0.62
N VAL A 525 -14.73 -20.46 -0.57
CA VAL A 525 -15.07 -21.83 -0.99
C VAL A 525 -13.82 -22.63 -1.29
N LYS A 526 -13.94 -23.95 -1.49
CA LYS A 526 -12.81 -24.85 -1.79
C LYS A 526 -12.05 -24.53 -3.08
N GLN A 527 -12.63 -23.78 -4.01
CA GLN A 527 -11.95 -23.37 -5.23
C GLN A 527 -11.81 -21.86 -5.36
N ASP A 528 -10.63 -21.41 -5.79
CA ASP A 528 -10.38 -20.01 -6.10
C ASP A 528 -11.11 -19.59 -7.39
N GLY A 529 -11.67 -18.39 -7.38
CA GLY A 529 -12.20 -17.78 -8.59
C GLY A 529 -11.12 -16.99 -9.33
N LEU A 530 -11.18 -16.99 -10.66
CA LEU A 530 -10.26 -16.22 -11.50
C LEU A 530 -10.89 -14.88 -11.89
N VAL A 531 -10.23 -13.78 -11.55
CA VAL A 531 -10.48 -12.47 -12.14
C VAL A 531 -9.52 -12.30 -13.31
N HIS A 532 -10.03 -12.35 -14.54
CA HIS A 532 -9.22 -12.12 -15.73
C HIS A 532 -8.76 -10.65 -15.82
N LEU A 533 -7.62 -10.36 -16.45
CA LEU A 533 -7.05 -9.01 -16.60
C LEU A 533 -8.10 -7.97 -17.06
N SER A 534 -8.93 -8.36 -18.04
CA SER A 534 -9.98 -7.49 -18.58
C SER A 534 -11.09 -7.16 -17.58
N GLU A 535 -11.25 -7.93 -16.50
CA GLU A 535 -12.30 -7.84 -15.49
C GLU A 535 -11.81 -7.27 -14.15
N MET A 536 -10.54 -6.90 -14.03
CA MET A 536 -9.96 -6.39 -12.78
C MET A 536 -10.23 -4.89 -12.54
N SER A 537 -10.49 -4.10 -13.59
CA SER A 537 -10.66 -2.65 -13.48
C SER A 537 -11.62 -2.11 -14.54
N ASP A 538 -12.31 -1.01 -14.21
CA ASP A 538 -13.10 -0.23 -15.18
C ASP A 538 -12.19 0.54 -16.17
N LYS A 539 -10.90 0.70 -15.84
CA LYS A 539 -9.87 1.32 -16.69
C LYS A 539 -9.03 0.24 -17.36
N TYR A 540 -8.44 0.59 -18.51
CA TYR A 540 -7.43 -0.27 -19.13
C TYR A 540 -6.21 -0.39 -18.23
N ILE A 541 -5.84 -1.63 -17.92
CA ILE A 541 -4.67 -1.98 -17.11
C ILE A 541 -3.75 -2.87 -17.93
N LYS A 542 -2.44 -2.67 -17.80
CA LYS A 542 -1.43 -3.47 -18.52
C LYS A 542 -0.97 -4.68 -17.70
N ASN A 543 -0.96 -4.53 -16.38
CA ASN A 543 -0.49 -5.56 -15.47
C ASN A 543 -1.48 -5.74 -14.29
N PRO A 544 -1.89 -6.97 -13.96
CA PRO A 544 -2.69 -7.28 -12.76
C PRO A 544 -2.08 -6.75 -11.45
N MET A 545 -0.75 -6.71 -11.35
CA MET A 545 -0.03 -6.23 -10.17
C MET A 545 -0.19 -4.73 -9.90
N GLU A 546 -0.69 -3.95 -10.86
CA GLU A 546 -1.02 -2.53 -10.64
C GLU A 546 -2.29 -2.35 -9.80
N VAL A 547 -3.15 -3.37 -9.82
CA VAL A 547 -4.50 -3.34 -9.24
C VAL A 547 -4.55 -4.13 -7.94
N VAL A 548 -3.93 -5.31 -7.91
CA VAL A 548 -4.01 -6.21 -6.76
C VAL A 548 -2.68 -6.87 -6.45
N GLN A 549 -2.54 -7.28 -5.21
CA GLN A 549 -1.45 -8.08 -4.69
C GLN A 549 -1.96 -9.35 -4.02
N VAL A 550 -1.06 -10.32 -3.85
CA VAL A 550 -1.33 -11.48 -2.99
C VAL A 550 -1.59 -10.99 -1.56
N GLY A 551 -2.74 -11.37 -1.02
CA GLY A 551 -3.25 -10.95 0.29
C GLY A 551 -4.31 -9.85 0.24
N ASP A 552 -4.50 -9.18 -0.91
CA ASP A 552 -5.48 -8.10 -0.99
C ASP A 552 -6.90 -8.61 -0.82
N THR A 553 -7.67 -7.92 0.00
CA THR A 553 -9.11 -8.16 0.13
C THR A 553 -9.84 -7.35 -0.94
N VAL A 554 -10.45 -8.03 -1.90
CA VAL A 554 -11.11 -7.45 -3.06
C VAL A 554 -12.60 -7.75 -3.07
N ASN A 555 -13.40 -6.79 -3.54
CA ASN A 555 -14.81 -7.02 -3.82
C ASN A 555 -14.94 -7.57 -5.24
N VAL A 556 -15.57 -8.73 -5.35
CA VAL A 556 -15.74 -9.46 -6.60
C VAL A 556 -17.20 -9.81 -6.82
N THR A 557 -17.60 -9.84 -8.08
CA THR A 557 -18.92 -10.34 -8.51
C THR A 557 -18.72 -11.63 -9.29
N ILE A 558 -19.52 -12.65 -8.98
CA ILE A 558 -19.51 -13.90 -9.73
C ILE A 558 -20.11 -13.65 -11.12
N ILE A 559 -19.32 -13.85 -12.18
CA ILE A 559 -19.76 -13.67 -13.58
C ILE A 559 -20.06 -15.00 -14.28
N SER A 560 -19.48 -16.10 -13.82
CA SER A 560 -19.74 -17.44 -14.36
C SER A 560 -19.40 -18.52 -13.34
N ILE A 561 -20.19 -19.58 -13.28
CA ILE A 561 -19.91 -20.77 -12.47
C ILE A 561 -19.95 -21.98 -13.42
N ASP A 562 -18.83 -22.67 -13.55
CA ASP A 562 -18.71 -23.94 -14.25
C ASP A 562 -18.68 -25.07 -13.21
N LYS A 563 -19.81 -25.78 -13.07
CA LYS A 563 -19.96 -26.83 -12.07
C LYS A 563 -19.20 -28.12 -12.43
N GLU A 564 -19.02 -28.40 -13.72
CA GLU A 564 -18.31 -29.61 -14.17
C GLU A 564 -16.81 -29.49 -13.93
N ARG A 565 -16.24 -28.32 -14.23
CA ARG A 565 -14.80 -28.06 -14.04
C ARG A 565 -14.47 -27.43 -12.70
N GLN A 566 -15.49 -27.21 -11.86
CA GLN A 566 -15.39 -26.52 -10.58
C GLN A 566 -14.71 -25.15 -10.72
N ARG A 567 -15.00 -24.36 -11.76
CA ARG A 567 -14.36 -23.05 -11.99
C ARG A 567 -15.31 -21.90 -11.74
N ILE A 568 -14.80 -20.85 -11.10
CA ILE A 568 -15.56 -19.62 -10.84
C ILE A 568 -14.89 -18.45 -11.57
N GLY A 569 -15.64 -17.79 -12.43
CA GLY A 569 -15.23 -16.53 -13.05
C GLY A 569 -15.67 -15.37 -12.18
N LEU A 570 -14.75 -14.45 -11.90
CA LEU A 570 -14.98 -13.29 -11.05
C LEU A 570 -14.69 -11.98 -11.82
N SER A 571 -15.34 -10.90 -11.40
CA SER A 571 -15.08 -9.55 -11.90
C SER A 571 -15.02 -8.55 -10.76
N MET A 572 -14.06 -7.63 -10.83
CA MET A 572 -13.87 -6.51 -9.90
C MET A 572 -14.44 -5.18 -10.46
N LYS A 573 -15.03 -5.20 -11.66
CA LYS A 573 -15.65 -4.01 -12.27
C LYS A 573 -16.89 -3.56 -11.50
N LYS A 574 -17.21 -2.27 -11.61
CA LYS A 574 -18.46 -1.72 -11.03
C LYS A 574 -19.71 -2.26 -11.72
N SER A 575 -19.62 -2.53 -13.01
CA SER A 575 -20.70 -3.09 -13.83
C SER A 575 -20.18 -4.26 -14.67
N PRO A 576 -20.10 -5.47 -14.10
CA PRO A 576 -19.64 -6.65 -14.83
C PRO A 576 -20.67 -7.07 -15.89
N ARG A 577 -20.20 -7.43 -17.09
CA ARG A 577 -21.05 -8.08 -18.09
C ARG A 577 -21.09 -9.58 -17.81
N SER A 578 -22.30 -10.12 -17.67
CA SER A 578 -22.52 -11.57 -17.61
C SER A 578 -22.11 -12.18 -18.94
N LYS A 579 -21.44 -13.35 -18.94
CA LYS A 579 -21.15 -14.09 -20.19
C LYS A 579 -22.42 -14.65 -20.86
N ASN A 580 -23.58 -14.52 -20.22
CA ASN A 580 -24.88 -14.96 -20.75
C ASN A 580 -25.75 -13.80 -21.27
N ASP A 581 -25.21 -12.57 -21.41
CA ASP A 581 -25.90 -11.44 -22.06
C ASP A 581 -25.44 -11.24 -23.50
#